data_AF-A0A381SMT3-F1
#
_entry.id   AF-A0A381SMT3-F1
#
_cell.length_a   1.000
_cell.length_b   1.000
_cell.length_c   1.000
_cell.angle_alpha   90.00
_cell.angle_beta   90.00
_cell.angle_gamma   90.00
#
_symmetry.space_group_name_H-M   'P 1'
#
loop_
_entity.id
_entity.type
_entity.pdbx_description
1 polymer ?
#
loop_
_entity_poly.entity_id
_entity_poly.type
_entity_poly.pdbx_seq_one_letter_code
_entity_poly.pdbx_strand_id
1 'polypeptide(L)'
;MASFIPNEVNSILDVGCGIGGNAEYLINQGYVVETLSPDDFQKSTIAEKFNNQMTFHHCKFEKFQSEKQYDLILESESACYIRINKGFEKAQETLRAGGYLLASDYFVHFRDDSKNLHLRSSHDMEKYLSSAKAHGFELIREYDQTDNTMPTLDYGKYFIERFINPTIEYSVHSAKKNYPKTAALIGRLVAPKLEAKKNQLDLLDSSLFRKYRKYMIYLFQKQND
;
A
#
# COMPACT_ATOMS: atom_id res chain seq x y z
N MET A 1 7.45 -10.55 5.40
CA MET A 1 7.53 -9.30 6.19
C MET A 1 8.19 -9.51 7.55
N ALA A 2 7.60 -10.29 8.46
CA ALA A 2 8.13 -10.43 9.83
C ALA A 2 9.57 -10.95 9.91
N SER A 3 10.03 -11.74 8.94
CA SER A 3 11.45 -12.17 8.84
C SER A 3 12.46 -11.04 8.56
N PHE A 4 11.97 -9.81 8.32
CA PHE A 4 12.78 -8.60 8.17
C PHE A 4 12.78 -7.73 9.43
N ILE A 5 11.98 -8.07 10.44
CA ILE A 5 11.95 -7.35 11.72
C ILE A 5 13.18 -7.78 12.55
N PRO A 6 14.03 -6.85 13.00
CA PRO A 6 15.16 -7.16 13.89
C PRO A 6 14.70 -7.76 15.22
N ASN A 7 15.53 -8.62 15.82
CA ASN A 7 15.16 -9.40 17.01
C ASN A 7 14.92 -8.54 18.26
N GLU A 8 15.53 -7.36 18.32
CA GLU A 8 15.42 -6.41 19.42
C GLU A 8 14.16 -5.53 19.35
N VAL A 9 13.36 -5.64 18.28
CA VAL A 9 12.10 -4.91 18.15
C VAL A 9 11.04 -5.53 19.06
N ASN A 10 10.35 -4.71 19.84
CA ASN A 10 9.21 -5.13 20.64
C ASN A 10 7.94 -4.33 20.32
N SER A 11 8.08 -3.02 20.11
CA SER A 11 6.99 -2.08 19.84
C SER A 11 6.95 -1.65 18.37
N ILE A 12 5.78 -1.79 17.74
CA ILE A 12 5.57 -1.53 16.32
C ILE A 12 4.41 -0.54 16.13
N LEU A 13 4.63 0.49 15.31
CA LEU A 13 3.57 1.32 14.76
C LEU A 13 3.25 0.87 13.33
N ASP A 14 2.08 0.27 13.11
CA ASP A 14 1.57 -0.16 11.80
C ASP A 14 0.86 1.01 11.10
N VAL A 15 1.58 1.68 10.20
CA VAL A 15 1.14 2.88 9.49
C VAL A 15 0.37 2.46 8.24
N GLY A 16 -0.90 2.86 8.14
CA GLY A 16 -1.78 2.43 7.06
C GLY A 16 -2.22 0.97 7.23
N CYS A 17 -2.65 0.59 8.44
CA CYS A 17 -2.91 -0.79 8.86
C CYS A 17 -4.01 -1.56 8.08
N GLY A 18 -4.73 -0.89 7.18
CA GLY A 18 -5.85 -1.48 6.45
C GLY A 18 -6.92 -2.03 7.40
N ILE A 19 -7.33 -3.28 7.19
CA ILE A 19 -8.27 -4.00 8.05
C ILE A 19 -7.59 -4.75 9.22
N GLY A 20 -6.32 -4.47 9.50
CA GLY A 20 -5.60 -5.00 10.66
C GLY A 20 -5.11 -6.44 10.53
N GLY A 21 -4.82 -6.90 9.31
CA GLY A 21 -4.23 -8.24 9.09
C GLY A 21 -2.80 -8.34 9.65
N ASN A 22 -1.96 -7.37 9.32
CA ASN A 22 -0.58 -7.31 9.83
C ASN A 22 -0.55 -7.14 11.35
N ALA A 23 -1.35 -6.22 11.88
CA ALA A 23 -1.44 -5.98 13.31
C ALA A 23 -1.82 -7.24 14.11
N GLU A 24 -2.83 -7.99 13.67
CA GLU A 24 -3.23 -9.26 14.28
C GLU A 24 -2.11 -10.29 14.24
N TYR A 25 -1.48 -10.47 13.06
CA TYR A 25 -0.37 -11.39 12.90
C TYR A 25 0.79 -11.05 13.84
N LEU A 26 1.18 -9.78 13.93
CA LEU A 26 2.29 -9.32 14.76
C LEU A 26 1.98 -9.44 16.26
N ILE A 27 0.77 -9.12 16.71
CA ILE A 27 0.34 -9.37 18.10
C ILE A 27 0.46 -10.85 18.44
N ASN A 28 0.03 -11.73 17.54
CA ASN A 28 0.15 -13.18 17.74
C ASN A 28 1.60 -13.68 17.80
N GLN A 29 2.56 -12.90 17.28
CA GLN A 29 4.00 -13.16 17.43
C GLN A 29 4.60 -12.56 18.72
N GLY A 30 3.79 -11.85 19.52
CA GLY A 30 4.21 -11.28 20.81
C GLY A 30 4.63 -9.80 20.75
N TYR A 31 4.49 -9.12 19.61
CA TYR A 31 4.80 -7.69 19.51
C TYR A 31 3.72 -6.81 20.16
N VAL A 32 4.14 -5.67 20.67
CA VAL A 32 3.24 -4.59 21.09
C VAL A 32 2.95 -3.71 19.87
N VAL A 33 1.75 -3.82 19.31
CA VAL A 33 1.37 -3.13 18.08
C VAL A 33 0.37 -2.02 18.36
N GLU A 34 0.61 -0.86 17.77
CA GLU A 34 -0.40 0.18 17.61
C GLU A 34 -0.62 0.45 16.13
N THR A 35 -1.83 0.88 15.77
CA THR A 35 -2.22 1.07 14.37
C THR A 35 -2.54 2.52 14.09
N LEU A 36 -2.29 2.97 12.86
CA LEU A 36 -2.55 4.33 12.44
C LEU A 36 -3.18 4.37 11.05
N SER A 37 -4.27 5.11 10.89
CA SER A 37 -4.86 5.39 9.59
C SER A 37 -5.79 6.61 9.64
N PRO A 38 -5.90 7.41 8.56
CA PRO A 38 -6.85 8.51 8.47
C PRO A 38 -8.26 8.10 8.02
N ASP A 39 -8.52 6.80 7.83
CA ASP A 39 -9.76 6.29 7.23
C ASP A 39 -10.80 5.87 8.29
N ASP A 40 -12.01 6.45 8.20
CA ASP A 40 -13.11 6.21 9.14
C ASP A 40 -13.61 4.75 9.12
N PHE A 41 -13.59 4.10 7.95
CA PHE A 41 -14.02 2.71 7.82
C PHE A 41 -13.01 1.74 8.46
N GLN A 42 -11.72 2.02 8.31
CA GLN A 42 -10.66 1.26 8.99
C GLN A 42 -10.77 1.45 10.51
N LYS A 43 -11.08 2.64 11.00
CA LYS A 43 -11.32 2.89 12.43
C LYS A 43 -12.39 1.95 13.00
N SER A 44 -13.56 1.88 12.36
CA SER A 44 -14.64 1.00 12.84
C SER A 44 -14.28 -0.48 12.70
N THR A 45 -13.62 -0.85 11.60
CA THR A 45 -13.20 -2.23 11.34
C THR A 45 -12.18 -2.73 12.37
N ILE A 46 -11.19 -1.91 12.72
CA ILE A 46 -10.19 -2.22 13.73
C ILE A 46 -10.84 -2.32 15.11
N ALA A 47 -11.73 -1.39 15.46
CA ALA A 47 -12.45 -1.42 16.72
C ALA A 47 -13.25 -2.72 16.90
N GLU A 48 -13.98 -3.14 15.86
CA GLU A 48 -14.73 -4.40 15.87
C GLU A 48 -13.79 -5.62 15.95
N LYS A 49 -12.80 -5.70 15.06
CA LYS A 49 -11.89 -6.85 14.95
C LYS A 49 -11.14 -7.13 16.25
N PHE A 50 -10.71 -6.08 16.95
CA PHE A 50 -9.92 -6.18 18.17
C PHE A 50 -10.73 -5.91 19.44
N ASN A 51 -12.08 -5.96 19.38
CA ASN A 51 -12.97 -5.74 20.52
C ASN A 51 -12.64 -4.45 21.32
N ASN A 52 -12.31 -3.37 20.61
CA ASN A 52 -11.87 -2.07 21.16
C ASN A 52 -10.59 -2.09 22.02
N GLN A 53 -9.79 -3.16 21.96
CA GLN A 53 -8.54 -3.28 22.73
C GLN A 53 -7.32 -2.73 21.98
N MET A 54 -7.41 -2.58 20.66
CA MET A 54 -6.32 -2.05 19.84
C MET A 54 -6.24 -0.52 19.98
N THR A 55 -5.05 0.00 20.24
CA THR A 55 -4.76 1.44 20.08
C THR A 55 -4.78 1.79 18.60
N PHE A 56 -5.73 2.64 18.20
CA PHE A 56 -5.89 3.10 16.84
C PHE A 56 -5.79 4.63 16.77
N HIS A 57 -4.76 5.12 16.09
CA HIS A 57 -4.49 6.54 15.86
C HIS A 57 -5.20 7.01 14.60
N HIS A 58 -6.33 7.70 14.76
CA HIS A 58 -7.13 8.18 13.63
C HIS A 58 -6.56 9.48 13.04
N CYS A 59 -5.45 9.38 12.29
CA CYS A 59 -4.81 10.52 11.65
C CYS A 59 -3.94 10.10 10.46
N LYS A 60 -3.46 11.09 9.70
CA LYS A 60 -2.39 10.87 8.72
C LYS A 60 -1.06 10.74 9.44
N PHE A 61 -0.16 9.89 8.93
CA PHE A 61 1.15 9.69 9.54
C PHE A 61 1.89 11.01 9.70
N GLU A 62 1.91 11.88 8.68
CA GLU A 62 2.63 13.16 8.74
C GLU A 62 2.08 14.14 9.80
N LYS A 63 0.91 13.85 10.37
CA LYS A 63 0.28 14.63 11.47
C LYS A 63 0.29 13.88 12.80
N PHE A 64 0.85 12.68 12.84
CA PHE A 64 0.92 11.89 14.04
C PHE A 64 1.73 12.62 15.10
N GLN A 65 1.19 12.65 16.32
CA GLN A 65 1.87 13.15 17.50
C GLN A 65 1.95 11.98 18.45
N SER A 66 3.17 11.51 18.70
CA SER A 66 3.36 10.37 19.58
C SER A 66 3.71 10.82 20.99
N GLU A 67 3.10 10.17 21.97
CA GLU A 67 3.45 10.32 23.39
C GLU A 67 4.64 9.42 23.77
N LYS A 68 5.03 8.50 22.89
CA LYS A 68 6.13 7.55 23.09
C LYS A 68 6.93 7.36 21.81
N GLN A 69 8.05 6.66 21.91
CA GLN A 69 8.84 6.24 20.77
C GLN A 69 8.65 4.74 20.50
N TYR A 70 8.76 4.35 19.23
CA TYR A 70 8.62 2.96 18.79
C TYR A 70 9.97 2.38 18.37
N ASP A 71 10.10 1.06 18.51
CA ASP A 71 11.25 0.31 17.99
C ASP A 71 11.21 0.22 16.47
N LEU A 72 10.01 0.07 15.90
CA LEU A 72 9.81 -0.06 14.45
C LEU A 72 8.53 0.63 13.97
N ILE A 73 8.63 1.29 12.81
CA ILE A 73 7.49 1.73 12.00
C ILE A 73 7.35 0.77 10.83
N LEU A 74 6.16 0.23 10.65
CA LEU A 74 5.82 -0.65 9.53
C LEU A 74 4.99 0.12 8.51
N GLU A 75 5.50 0.20 7.28
CA GLU A 75 4.80 0.74 6.12
C GLU A 75 4.57 -0.38 5.09
N SER A 76 3.55 -1.22 5.33
CA SER A 76 3.18 -2.29 4.40
C SER A 76 2.15 -1.77 3.39
N GLU A 77 2.61 -1.45 2.18
CA GLU A 77 1.80 -0.87 1.08
C GLU A 77 1.14 0.47 1.42
N SER A 78 1.76 1.22 2.33
CA SER A 78 1.30 2.54 2.77
C SER A 78 2.27 3.67 2.46
N ALA A 79 3.55 3.36 2.19
CA ALA A 79 4.61 4.33 1.90
C ALA A 79 4.24 5.22 0.71
N CYS A 80 3.63 4.65 -0.34
CA CYS A 80 3.21 5.36 -1.55
C CYS A 80 2.18 6.49 -1.30
N TYR A 81 1.45 6.46 -0.17
CA TYR A 81 0.48 7.50 0.20
C TYR A 81 1.08 8.62 1.07
N ILE A 82 2.28 8.40 1.60
CA ILE A 82 2.96 9.31 2.53
C ILE A 82 3.90 10.21 1.73
N ARG A 83 3.92 11.51 2.05
CA ARG A 83 4.87 12.43 1.39
C ARG A 83 6.30 12.13 1.84
N ILE A 84 7.15 11.64 0.94
CA ILE A 84 8.53 11.16 1.22
C ILE A 84 9.24 11.93 2.35
N ASN A 85 9.59 13.21 2.14
CA ASN A 85 10.36 13.98 3.13
C ASN A 85 9.62 14.11 4.47
N LYS A 86 8.31 14.39 4.45
CA LYS A 86 7.52 14.53 5.68
C LYS A 86 7.34 13.19 6.41
N GLY A 87 7.30 12.09 5.66
CA GLY A 87 7.26 10.74 6.19
C GLY A 87 8.54 10.43 6.96
N PHE A 88 9.70 10.66 6.34
CA PHE A 88 10.98 10.44 7.02
C PHE A 88 11.22 11.39 8.20
N GLU A 89 10.87 12.68 8.08
CA GLU A 89 10.89 13.63 9.20
C GLU A 89 10.05 13.12 10.37
N LYS A 90 8.81 12.69 10.09
CA LYS A 90 7.93 12.13 11.11
C LYS A 90 8.44 10.82 11.69
N ALA A 91 9.01 9.94 10.86
CA ALA A 91 9.61 8.70 11.30
C ALA A 91 10.79 8.97 12.25
N GLN A 92 11.59 10.00 11.97
CA GLN A 92 12.68 10.42 12.86
C GLN A 92 12.14 10.85 14.23
N GLU A 93 11.04 11.60 14.30
CA GLU A 93 10.42 12.00 15.57
C GLU A 93 9.81 10.82 16.35
N THR A 94 9.25 9.86 15.61
CA THR A 94 8.43 8.77 16.18
C THR A 94 9.26 7.55 16.60
N LEU A 95 10.41 7.33 15.96
CA LEU A 95 11.31 6.23 16.28
C LEU A 95 12.27 6.59 17.40
N ARG A 96 12.55 5.60 18.25
CA ARG A 96 13.66 5.72 19.20
C ARG A 96 14.99 5.81 18.48
N ALA A 97 16.02 6.24 19.20
CA ALA A 97 17.41 6.13 18.75
C ALA A 97 17.72 4.67 18.34
N GLY A 98 18.27 4.49 17.13
CA GLY A 98 18.53 3.17 16.54
C GLY A 98 17.30 2.38 16.13
N GLY A 99 16.10 2.98 16.14
CA GLY A 99 14.85 2.36 15.69
C GLY A 99 14.77 2.19 14.18
N TYR A 100 13.77 1.45 13.71
CA TYR A 100 13.69 0.97 12.34
C TYR A 100 12.46 1.47 11.57
N LEU A 101 12.61 1.72 10.28
CA LEU A 101 11.49 1.87 9.35
C LEU A 101 11.53 0.72 8.36
N LEU A 102 10.50 -0.12 8.37
CA LEU A 102 10.33 -1.25 7.45
C LEU A 102 9.26 -0.90 6.43
N ALA A 103 9.69 -0.51 5.24
CA ALA A 103 8.81 -0.22 4.12
C ALA A 103 8.74 -1.43 3.19
N SER A 104 7.54 -1.83 2.84
CA SER A 104 7.30 -2.85 1.82
C SER A 104 6.24 -2.33 0.88
N ASP A 105 6.67 -1.82 -0.25
CA ASP A 105 5.80 -1.15 -1.20
C ASP A 105 6.40 -1.26 -2.61
N TYR A 106 5.65 -0.79 -3.60
CA TYR A 106 6.12 -0.67 -4.95
C TYR A 106 6.67 0.72 -5.22
N PHE A 107 7.78 0.78 -5.96
CA PHE A 107 8.53 1.99 -6.29
C PHE A 107 8.75 2.06 -7.80
N VAL A 108 8.62 3.25 -8.37
CA VAL A 108 8.92 3.51 -9.78
C VAL A 108 10.45 3.50 -9.96
N HIS A 109 10.95 2.59 -10.78
CA HIS A 109 12.40 2.47 -11.10
C HIS A 109 12.73 2.91 -12.52
N PHE A 110 11.74 2.92 -13.41
CA PHE A 110 11.90 3.33 -14.81
C PHE A 110 10.78 4.28 -15.21
N ARG A 111 11.14 5.33 -15.95
CA ARG A 111 10.22 6.32 -16.51
C ARG A 111 10.49 6.49 -17.99
N ASP A 112 9.42 6.50 -18.77
CA ASP A 112 9.42 6.93 -20.17
C ASP A 112 8.39 8.08 -20.35
N ASP A 113 8.28 8.59 -21.57
CA ASP A 113 7.33 9.67 -21.90
C ASP A 113 5.86 9.19 -21.98
N SER A 114 5.58 7.94 -21.58
CA SER A 114 4.21 7.44 -21.56
C SER A 114 3.39 8.07 -20.43
N LYS A 115 2.07 8.09 -20.60
CA LYS A 115 1.13 8.48 -19.54
C LYS A 115 0.63 7.27 -18.74
N ASN A 116 1.44 6.21 -18.65
CA ASN A 116 1.04 4.96 -18.00
C ASN A 116 0.66 5.17 -16.52
N LEU A 117 -0.39 4.48 -16.06
CA LEU A 117 -0.87 4.59 -14.68
C LEU A 117 0.15 4.12 -13.64
N HIS A 118 1.01 3.16 -13.99
CA HIS A 118 2.10 2.70 -13.12
C HIS A 118 3.07 3.82 -12.72
N LEU A 119 3.16 4.91 -13.51
CA LEU A 119 4.05 6.04 -13.22
C LEU A 119 3.47 7.04 -12.19
N ARG A 120 2.18 6.93 -11.85
CA ARG A 120 1.44 7.97 -11.09
C ARG A 120 1.18 7.64 -9.62
N SER A 121 1.08 6.36 -9.28
CA SER A 121 0.62 5.92 -7.94
C SER A 121 1.73 5.28 -7.11
N SER A 122 2.96 5.78 -7.18
CA SER A 122 4.09 5.26 -6.42
C SER A 122 5.26 6.25 -6.42
N HIS A 123 6.09 6.18 -5.38
CA HIS A 123 7.29 7.02 -5.27
C HIS A 123 8.36 6.58 -6.25
N ASP A 124 9.16 7.55 -6.69
CA ASP A 124 10.39 7.30 -7.41
C ASP A 124 11.42 6.67 -6.47
N MET A 125 12.00 5.54 -6.86
CA MET A 125 12.88 4.73 -6.02
C MET A 125 14.10 5.51 -5.53
N GLU A 126 14.82 6.15 -6.46
CA GLU A 126 16.04 6.91 -6.14
C GLU A 126 15.74 8.10 -5.24
N LYS A 127 14.62 8.79 -5.46
CA LYS A 127 14.19 9.90 -4.60
C LYS A 127 13.84 9.43 -3.19
N TYR A 128 13.19 8.28 -3.06
CA TYR A 128 12.83 7.71 -1.76
C TYR A 128 14.09 7.34 -0.97
N LEU A 129 15.02 6.61 -1.59
CA LEU A 129 16.29 6.22 -0.97
C LEU A 129 17.17 7.43 -0.62
N SER A 130 17.26 8.41 -1.52
CA SER A 130 18.00 9.66 -1.28
C SER A 130 17.40 10.46 -0.12
N SER A 131 16.08 10.51 -0.02
CA SER A 131 15.41 11.18 1.09
C SER A 131 15.63 10.46 2.41
N ALA A 132 15.59 9.12 2.44
CA ALA A 132 15.88 8.36 3.65
C ALA A 132 17.25 8.77 4.22
N LYS A 133 18.29 8.74 3.36
CA LYS A 133 19.64 9.14 3.73
C LYS A 133 19.72 10.59 4.21
N ALA A 134 19.04 11.51 3.54
CA ALA A 134 19.03 12.92 3.90
C ALA A 134 18.37 13.21 5.26
N HIS A 135 17.52 12.31 5.76
CA HIS A 135 16.83 12.43 7.05
C HIS A 135 17.42 11.48 8.11
N GLY A 136 18.68 11.06 7.96
CA GLY A 136 19.38 10.27 8.97
C GLY A 136 18.99 8.79 9.02
N PHE A 137 18.47 8.24 7.92
CA PHE A 137 18.18 6.81 7.80
C PHE A 137 19.23 6.10 6.95
N GLU A 138 19.84 5.06 7.51
CA GLU A 138 20.70 4.14 6.77
C GLU A 138 19.89 2.96 6.26
N LEU A 139 20.06 2.60 4.98
CA LEU A 139 19.49 1.38 4.42
C LEU A 139 20.35 0.18 4.85
N ILE A 140 19.84 -0.65 5.75
CA ILE A 140 20.58 -1.81 6.29
C ILE A 140 20.22 -3.12 5.59
N ARG A 141 19.04 -3.19 4.95
CA ARG A 141 18.64 -4.35 4.16
C ARG A 141 17.66 -3.95 3.07
N GLU A 142 17.83 -4.54 1.89
CA GLU A 142 16.90 -4.45 0.78
C GLU A 142 16.58 -5.84 0.23
N TYR A 143 15.38 -5.99 -0.33
CA TYR A 143 14.97 -7.20 -1.05
C TYR A 143 13.98 -6.86 -2.15
N ASP A 144 14.30 -7.28 -3.37
CA ASP A 144 13.41 -7.17 -4.53
C ASP A 144 12.44 -8.36 -4.53
N GLN A 145 11.20 -8.11 -4.16
CA GLN A 145 10.13 -9.11 -4.11
C GLN A 145 9.26 -9.07 -5.38
N THR A 146 9.65 -8.32 -6.42
CA THR A 146 8.83 -8.09 -7.61
C THR A 146 8.27 -9.40 -8.16
N ASP A 147 9.14 -10.35 -8.52
CA ASP A 147 8.70 -11.60 -9.14
C ASP A 147 7.88 -12.51 -8.23
N ASN A 148 8.09 -12.46 -6.91
CA ASN A 148 7.30 -13.23 -5.96
C ASN A 148 5.87 -12.68 -5.81
N THR A 149 5.68 -11.38 -6.04
CA THR A 149 4.37 -10.71 -5.94
C THR A 149 3.56 -10.81 -7.24
N MET A 150 4.21 -10.95 -8.40
CA MET A 150 3.52 -10.93 -9.70
C MET A 150 2.43 -11.99 -9.88
N PRO A 151 2.57 -13.24 -9.38
CA PRO A 151 1.50 -14.23 -9.45
C PRO A 151 0.17 -13.77 -8.84
N THR A 152 0.21 -12.91 -7.80
CA THR A 152 -1.00 -12.35 -7.19
C THR A 152 -1.70 -11.37 -8.12
N LEU A 153 -0.94 -10.52 -8.82
CA LEU A 153 -1.50 -9.59 -9.82
C LEU A 153 -2.06 -10.35 -11.02
N ASP A 154 -1.31 -11.34 -11.52
CA ASP A 154 -1.74 -12.19 -12.64
C ASP A 154 -3.03 -12.96 -12.29
N TYR A 155 -3.14 -13.47 -11.06
CA TYR A 155 -4.36 -14.11 -10.58
C TYR A 155 -5.54 -13.13 -10.50
N GLY A 156 -5.32 -11.91 -9.99
CA GLY A 156 -6.34 -10.86 -9.97
C GLY A 156 -6.86 -10.51 -11.36
N LYS A 157 -5.94 -10.35 -12.33
CA LYS A 157 -6.28 -10.13 -13.75
C LYS A 157 -7.08 -11.30 -14.31
N TYR A 158 -6.61 -12.54 -14.10
CA TYR A 158 -7.28 -13.75 -14.52
C TYR A 158 -8.70 -13.87 -13.94
N PHE A 159 -8.90 -13.58 -12.66
CA PHE A 159 -10.22 -13.64 -12.02
C PHE A 159 -11.21 -12.65 -12.67
N ILE A 160 -10.75 -11.42 -12.93
CA ILE A 160 -11.57 -10.41 -13.61
C ILE A 160 -11.92 -10.85 -15.03
N GLU A 161 -10.93 -11.30 -15.79
CA GLU A 161 -11.12 -11.73 -17.18
C GLU A 161 -12.00 -12.98 -17.30
N ARG A 162 -11.85 -13.94 -16.38
CA ARG A 162 -12.52 -15.23 -16.45
C ARG A 162 -13.96 -15.21 -15.94
N PHE A 163 -14.24 -14.40 -14.92
CA PHE A 163 -15.52 -14.46 -14.19
C PHE A 163 -16.29 -13.13 -14.23
N ILE A 164 -15.61 -11.99 -14.04
CA ILE A 164 -16.28 -10.69 -13.94
C ILE A 164 -16.68 -10.16 -15.32
N ASN A 165 -15.75 -10.12 -16.27
CA ASN A 165 -16.01 -9.60 -17.62
C ASN A 165 -17.14 -10.35 -18.33
N PRO A 166 -17.17 -11.71 -18.37
CA PRO A 166 -18.26 -12.44 -19.03
C PRO A 166 -19.62 -12.19 -18.39
N THR A 167 -19.66 -12.03 -17.07
CA THR A 167 -20.91 -11.74 -16.34
C THR A 167 -21.46 -10.35 -16.68
N ILE A 168 -20.57 -9.35 -16.77
CA ILE A 168 -20.94 -8.00 -17.20
C ILE A 168 -21.42 -8.02 -18.65
N GLU A 169 -20.68 -8.67 -19.55
CA GLU A 169 -21.04 -8.78 -20.97
C GLU A 169 -22.41 -9.44 -21.16
N TYR A 170 -22.66 -10.55 -20.47
CA TYR A 170 -23.96 -11.21 -20.48
C TYR A 170 -25.08 -10.28 -19.98
N SER A 171 -24.85 -9.57 -18.87
CA SER A 171 -25.83 -8.63 -18.31
C SER A 171 -26.13 -7.49 -19.28
N VAL A 172 -25.11 -6.92 -19.93
CA VAL A 172 -25.26 -5.87 -20.94
C VAL A 172 -26.00 -6.40 -22.17
N HIS A 173 -25.67 -7.60 -22.64
CA HIS A 173 -26.35 -8.23 -23.77
C HIS A 173 -27.83 -8.47 -23.47
N SER A 174 -28.14 -9.03 -22.30
CA SER A 174 -29.51 -9.27 -21.82
C SER A 174 -30.30 -7.97 -21.71
N ALA A 175 -29.71 -6.91 -21.14
CA ALA A 175 -30.35 -5.60 -21.03
C ALA A 175 -30.64 -4.97 -22.40
N LYS A 176 -29.70 -5.05 -23.36
CA LYS A 176 -29.91 -4.57 -24.73
C LYS A 176 -31.00 -5.36 -25.46
N LYS A 177 -31.10 -6.67 -25.22
CA LYS A 177 -32.15 -7.53 -25.80
C LYS A 177 -33.54 -7.19 -25.26
N ASN A 178 -33.68 -7.04 -23.95
CA ASN A 178 -34.97 -6.86 -23.29
C ASN A 178 -35.44 -5.39 -23.27
N TYR A 179 -34.50 -4.43 -23.24
CA TYR A 179 -34.80 -3.01 -23.08
C TYR A 179 -33.92 -2.12 -23.99
N PRO A 180 -34.03 -2.23 -25.32
CA PRO A 180 -33.07 -1.65 -26.26
C PRO A 180 -32.92 -0.13 -26.17
N LYS A 181 -34.02 0.61 -25.97
CA LYS A 181 -34.00 2.08 -25.90
C LYS A 181 -33.38 2.62 -24.61
N THR A 182 -33.75 2.06 -23.46
CA THR A 182 -33.22 2.49 -22.16
C THR A 182 -31.79 2.02 -21.95
N ALA A 183 -31.45 0.80 -22.38
CA ALA A 183 -30.08 0.28 -22.34
C ALA A 183 -29.12 1.11 -23.21
N ALA A 184 -29.57 1.64 -24.36
CA ALA A 184 -28.76 2.53 -25.18
C ALA A 184 -28.49 3.88 -24.48
N LEU A 185 -29.49 4.46 -23.82
CA LEU A 185 -29.35 5.71 -23.07
C LEU A 185 -28.39 5.54 -21.87
N ILE A 186 -28.63 4.53 -21.04
CA ILE A 186 -27.79 4.21 -19.88
C ILE A 186 -26.37 3.84 -20.33
N GLY A 187 -26.24 3.05 -21.39
CA GLY A 187 -24.96 2.66 -21.96
C GLY A 187 -24.09 3.86 -22.36
N ARG A 188 -24.68 4.89 -22.97
CA ARG A 188 -23.94 6.13 -23.31
C ARG A 188 -23.46 6.89 -22.08
N LEU A 189 -24.24 6.90 -21.00
CA LEU A 189 -23.87 7.55 -19.73
C LEU A 189 -22.76 6.80 -18.99
N VAL A 190 -22.73 5.47 -19.09
CA VAL A 190 -21.79 4.61 -18.34
C VAL A 190 -20.53 4.27 -19.14
N ALA A 191 -20.57 4.32 -20.48
CA ALA A 191 -19.44 3.96 -21.34
C ALA A 191 -18.11 4.65 -20.96
N PRO A 192 -18.05 5.98 -20.69
CA PRO A 192 -16.80 6.62 -20.26
C PRO A 192 -16.24 6.04 -18.95
N LYS A 193 -17.11 5.66 -18.01
CA LYS A 193 -16.72 5.05 -16.73
C LYS A 193 -16.20 3.63 -16.93
N LEU A 194 -16.79 2.89 -17.87
CA LEU A 194 -16.37 1.52 -18.20
C LEU A 194 -14.98 1.50 -18.85
N GLU A 195 -14.75 2.40 -19.80
CA GLU A 195 -13.45 2.56 -20.46
C GLU A 195 -12.37 3.03 -19.47
N ALA A 196 -12.69 3.95 -18.56
CA ALA A 196 -11.77 4.33 -17.47
C ALA A 196 -11.39 3.15 -16.57
N LYS A 197 -12.34 2.26 -16.24
CA LYS A 197 -12.08 1.05 -15.45
C LYS A 197 -11.24 0.01 -16.21
N LYS A 198 -11.43 -0.14 -17.53
CA LYS A 198 -10.55 -0.98 -18.35
C LYS A 198 -9.11 -0.49 -18.31
N ASN A 199 -8.89 0.82 -18.47
CA ASN A 199 -7.54 1.39 -18.36
C ASN A 199 -6.91 1.16 -16.97
N GLN A 200 -7.71 1.05 -15.91
CA GLN A 200 -7.21 0.70 -14.58
C GLN A 200 -6.79 -0.78 -14.47
N LEU A 201 -7.29 -1.69 -15.31
CA LEU A 201 -6.85 -3.09 -15.33
C LEU A 201 -5.38 -3.22 -15.74
N ASP A 202 -4.82 -2.24 -16.45
CA ASP A 202 -3.39 -2.20 -16.76
C ASP A 202 -2.52 -2.17 -15.49
N LEU A 203 -3.05 -1.72 -14.35
CA LEU A 203 -2.36 -1.80 -13.05
C LEU A 203 -2.14 -3.24 -12.57
N LEU A 204 -2.94 -4.19 -13.06
CA LEU A 204 -2.79 -5.62 -12.79
C LEU A 204 -1.92 -6.33 -13.82
N ASP A 205 -1.47 -5.63 -14.87
CA ASP A 205 -0.58 -6.21 -15.86
C ASP A 205 0.84 -6.34 -15.30
N SER A 206 1.27 -7.57 -15.04
CA SER A 206 2.57 -7.84 -14.44
C SER A 206 3.75 -7.50 -15.34
N SER A 207 3.57 -7.42 -16.66
CA SER A 207 4.62 -6.99 -17.59
C SER A 207 4.83 -5.47 -17.51
N LEU A 208 3.74 -4.70 -17.46
CA LEU A 208 3.79 -3.27 -17.26
C LEU A 208 4.28 -2.92 -15.85
N PHE A 209 3.85 -3.69 -14.84
CA PHE A 209 4.36 -3.54 -13.49
C PHE A 209 5.89 -3.72 -13.49
N ARG A 210 6.42 -4.84 -13.97
CA ARG A 210 7.88 -5.08 -14.01
C ARG A 210 8.65 -3.99 -14.77
N LYS A 211 8.06 -3.49 -15.87
CA LYS A 211 8.66 -2.42 -16.66
C LYS A 211 8.83 -1.15 -15.84
N TYR A 212 7.80 -0.71 -15.12
CA TYR A 212 7.79 0.62 -14.49
C TYR A 212 8.10 0.61 -13.00
N ARG A 213 7.79 -0.48 -12.31
CA ARG A 213 7.82 -0.62 -10.85
C ARG A 213 8.62 -1.83 -10.41
N LYS A 214 9.15 -1.73 -9.19
CA LYS A 214 9.63 -2.87 -8.42
C LYS A 214 8.88 -2.91 -7.11
N TYR A 215 8.54 -4.11 -6.64
CA TYR A 215 8.03 -4.32 -5.30
C TYR A 215 9.22 -4.58 -4.39
N MET A 216 9.54 -3.63 -3.51
CA MET A 216 10.74 -3.65 -2.69
C MET A 216 10.38 -3.72 -1.22
N ILE A 217 11.18 -4.48 -0.47
CA ILE A 217 11.23 -4.42 0.98
C ILE A 217 12.52 -3.70 1.37
N TYR A 218 12.39 -2.58 2.06
CA TYR A 218 13.49 -1.80 2.60
C TYR A 218 13.40 -1.76 4.12
N LEU A 219 14.50 -2.11 4.78
CA LEU A 219 14.69 -1.89 6.20
C LEU A 219 15.71 -0.78 6.39
N PHE A 220 15.25 0.33 6.94
CA PHE A 220 16.10 1.45 7.32
C PHE A 220 16.30 1.47 8.83
N GLN A 221 17.48 1.91 9.25
CA GLN A 221 17.77 2.20 10.65
C GLN A 221 18.01 3.70 10.82
N LYS A 222 17.29 4.30 11.78
CA LYS A 222 17.53 5.67 12.23
C LYS A 222 18.90 5.74 12.89
N GLN A 223 19.79 6.56 12.32
CA GLN A 223 21.11 6.80 12.89
C GLN A 223 20.97 7.55 14.22
N ASN A 224 21.85 7.24 15.16
CA ASN A 224 21.94 8.00 16.40
C ASN A 224 22.63 9.33 16.07
N ASP A 225 21.95 10.44 16.34
CA ASP A 225 22.58 11.76 16.39
C ASP A 225 23.58 11.84 17.56
#